data_AF-A0A0V7ZZ87-F1
#
_entry.id   AF-A0A0V7ZZ87-F1
#
_cell.length_a   1.000
_cell.length_b   1.000
_cell.length_c   1.000
_cell.angle_alpha   90.00
_cell.angle_beta   90.00
_cell.angle_gamma   90.00
#
_symmetry.space_group_name_H-M   'P 1'
#
loop_
_entity.id
_entity.type
_entity.pdbx_description
1 polymer ?
#
loop_
_entity_poly.entity_id
_entity_poly.type
_entity_poly.pdbx_seq_one_letter_code
_entity_poly.pdbx_strand_id
1 'polypeptide(L)'
;MSDYSFEQLVRQLFEATKQVDIALDELKSAAASIEEKYEPRTEFNRWRKSHEGKLWKQQQYKIQKGLCAICRQPIEFKGSHIDHKQPLSKYPQLALEPKNLRITCPDCNVSKGSKYTNYNLG
;
A
#
# COMPACT_ATOMS: atom_id res chain seq x y z
N MET A 1 -49.22 -26.02 11.65
CA MET A 1 -47.81 -25.86 12.08
C MET A 1 -47.05 -26.98 11.41
N SER A 2 -46.05 -26.71 10.59
CA SER A 2 -45.36 -27.78 9.85
C SER A 2 -44.43 -28.54 10.80
N ASP A 3 -44.82 -29.75 11.18
CA ASP A 3 -43.93 -30.70 11.86
C ASP A 3 -42.94 -31.25 10.83
N TYR A 4 -41.84 -30.53 10.64
CA TYR A 4 -40.71 -31.06 9.89
C TYR A 4 -40.14 -32.26 10.63
N SER A 5 -39.93 -33.36 9.90
CA SER A 5 -39.23 -34.52 10.46
C SER A 5 -37.79 -34.15 10.78
N PHE A 6 -37.19 -34.84 11.76
CA PHE A 6 -35.78 -34.65 12.11
C PHE A 6 -34.86 -34.76 10.88
N GLU A 7 -35.14 -35.70 9.97
CA GLU A 7 -34.38 -35.84 8.73
C GLU A 7 -34.51 -34.60 7.82
N GLN A 8 -35.71 -34.03 7.71
CA GLN A 8 -35.92 -32.82 6.93
C GLN A 8 -35.18 -31.63 7.54
N LEU A 9 -35.18 -31.51 8.86
CA LEU A 9 -34.42 -30.47 9.58
C LEU A 9 -32.91 -30.62 9.34
N VAL A 10 -32.38 -31.84 9.41
CA VAL A 10 -30.96 -32.11 9.16
C VAL A 10 -30.59 -31.77 7.71
N ARG A 11 -31.42 -32.18 6.73
CA ARG A 11 -31.19 -31.83 5.31
C ARG A 11 -31.23 -30.33 5.06
N GLN A 12 -32.19 -29.62 5.66
CA GLN A 12 -32.27 -28.17 5.56
C GLN A 12 -31.04 -27.49 6.19
N LEU A 13 -30.56 -27.98 7.32
CA LEU A 13 -29.35 -27.46 7.96
C LEU A 13 -28.11 -27.67 7.07
N PHE A 14 -27.97 -28.84 6.46
CA PHE A 14 -26.87 -29.09 5.51
C PHE A 14 -26.93 -28.20 4.27
N GLU A 15 -28.11 -27.99 3.71
CA GLU A 15 -28.23 -27.09 2.56
C GLU A 15 -27.93 -25.63 2.97
N ALA A 16 -28.46 -25.18 4.11
CA ALA A 16 -28.20 -23.84 4.62
C ALA A 16 -26.70 -23.61 4.89
N THR A 17 -26.00 -24.58 5.48
CA THR A 17 -24.55 -24.48 5.70
C THR A 17 -23.77 -24.38 4.40
N LYS A 18 -24.12 -25.19 3.39
CA LYS A 18 -23.52 -25.10 2.06
C LYS A 18 -23.73 -23.72 1.41
N GLN A 19 -24.92 -23.15 1.52
CA GLN A 19 -25.21 -21.81 0.99
C GLN A 19 -24.39 -20.73 1.70
N VAL A 20 -24.19 -20.86 3.02
CA VAL A 20 -23.34 -19.96 3.80
C VAL A 20 -21.88 -20.05 3.32
N ASP A 21 -21.36 -21.26 3.09
CA ASP A 21 -19.99 -21.45 2.61
C ASP A 21 -19.77 -20.79 1.23
N ILE A 22 -20.72 -20.97 0.31
CA ILE A 22 -20.68 -20.32 -1.01
C ILE A 22 -20.66 -18.80 -0.88
N ALA A 23 -21.59 -18.23 -0.10
CA ALA A 23 -21.67 -16.79 0.11
C ALA A 23 -20.40 -16.24 0.77
N LEU A 24 -19.81 -16.99 1.71
CA LEU A 24 -18.56 -16.62 2.37
C LEU A 24 -17.40 -16.55 1.37
N ASP A 25 -17.29 -17.50 0.45
CA ASP A 25 -16.23 -17.50 -0.54
C ASP A 25 -16.38 -16.39 -1.60
N GLU A 26 -17.62 -16.07 -1.99
CA GLU A 26 -17.91 -14.91 -2.83
C GLU A 26 -17.50 -13.60 -2.15
N LEU A 27 -17.85 -13.43 -0.86
CA LEU A 27 -17.49 -12.25 -0.08
C LEU A 27 -15.98 -12.10 0.09
N LYS A 28 -15.25 -13.19 0.36
CA LYS A 28 -13.77 -13.17 0.42
C LYS A 28 -13.16 -12.72 -0.91
N SER A 29 -13.69 -13.22 -2.02
CA SER A 29 -13.19 -12.87 -3.36
C SER A 29 -13.43 -11.39 -3.69
N ALA A 30 -14.61 -10.87 -3.33
CA ALA A 30 -14.93 -9.46 -3.46
C ALA A 30 -14.05 -8.58 -2.56
N ALA A 31 -13.82 -8.99 -1.31
CA ALA A 31 -12.94 -8.28 -0.37
C ALA A 31 -11.51 -8.21 -0.91
N ALA A 32 -10.95 -9.31 -1.44
CA ALA A 32 -9.62 -9.32 -2.04
C ALA A 32 -9.51 -8.35 -3.23
N SER A 33 -10.54 -8.28 -4.07
CA SER A 33 -10.59 -7.35 -5.21
C SER A 33 -10.68 -5.88 -4.77
N ILE A 34 -11.41 -5.61 -3.68
CA ILE A 34 -11.47 -4.27 -3.05
C ILE A 34 -10.11 -3.90 -2.45
N GLU A 35 -9.49 -4.81 -1.69
CA GLU A 35 -8.16 -4.61 -1.13
C GLU A 35 -7.12 -4.34 -2.21
N GLU A 36 -7.15 -5.06 -3.35
CA GLU A 36 -6.29 -4.80 -4.50
C GLU A 36 -6.53 -3.41 -5.12
N LYS A 37 -7.79 -3.00 -5.24
CA LYS A 37 -8.16 -1.70 -5.82
C LYS A 37 -7.76 -0.51 -4.95
N TYR A 38 -7.86 -0.67 -3.63
CA TYR A 38 -7.44 0.31 -2.62
C TYR A 38 -6.02 0.02 -2.12
N GLU A 39 -5.27 -0.78 -2.85
CA GLU A 39 -3.91 -1.14 -2.47
C GLU A 39 -3.05 0.15 -2.48
N PRO A 40 -2.43 0.50 -1.35
CA PRO A 40 -1.74 1.79 -1.16
C PRO A 40 -0.60 2.05 -2.15
N ARG A 41 0.03 1.01 -2.72
CA ARG A 41 1.00 1.16 -3.80
C ARG A 41 0.35 1.53 -5.12
N THR A 42 -0.83 1.02 -5.44
CA THR A 42 -1.61 1.47 -6.59
C THR A 42 -1.97 2.95 -6.45
N GLU A 43 -2.44 3.37 -5.28
CA GLU A 43 -2.74 4.77 -4.98
C GLU A 43 -1.49 5.66 -5.12
N PHE A 44 -0.39 5.30 -4.45
CA PHE A 44 0.88 6.01 -4.56
C PHE A 44 1.37 6.10 -6.02
N ASN A 45 1.24 5.02 -6.80
CA ASN A 45 1.63 5.00 -8.20
C ASN A 45 0.78 5.94 -9.06
N ARG A 46 -0.53 6.05 -8.80
CA ARG A 46 -1.41 7.02 -9.46
C ARG A 46 -0.99 8.45 -9.09
N TRP A 47 -0.85 8.73 -7.79
CA TRP A 47 -0.42 10.04 -7.31
C TRP A 47 0.94 10.45 -7.87
N ARG A 48 1.94 9.58 -7.85
CA ARG A 48 3.29 9.84 -8.37
C ARG A 48 3.29 10.26 -9.84
N LYS A 49 2.34 9.74 -10.63
CA LYS A 49 2.18 10.08 -12.05
C LYS A 49 1.36 11.36 -12.28
N SER A 50 0.58 11.79 -11.29
CA SER A 50 -0.28 12.97 -11.37
C SER A 50 0.54 14.27 -11.44
N HIS A 51 -0.13 15.37 -11.73
CA HIS A 51 0.48 16.70 -11.69
C HIS A 51 0.98 17.05 -10.28
N GLU A 52 0.18 16.74 -9.26
CA GLU A 52 0.50 16.98 -7.86
C GLU A 52 1.76 16.22 -7.42
N GLY A 53 1.86 14.92 -7.72
CA GLY A 53 3.05 14.14 -7.35
C GLY A 53 4.33 14.62 -8.05
N LYS A 54 4.20 15.10 -9.30
CA LYS A 54 5.33 15.71 -10.02
C LYS A 54 5.75 17.04 -9.40
N LEU A 55 4.81 17.92 -9.05
CA LEU A 55 5.09 19.18 -8.35
C LEU A 55 5.72 18.93 -6.99
N TRP A 56 5.18 17.98 -6.23
CA TRP A 56 5.74 17.57 -4.94
C TRP A 56 7.20 17.10 -5.10
N LYS A 57 7.50 16.26 -6.11
CA LYS A 57 8.87 15.80 -6.37
C LYS A 57 9.81 16.97 -6.64
N GLN A 58 9.39 17.95 -7.45
CA GLN A 58 10.18 19.14 -7.77
C GLN A 58 10.45 20.00 -6.53
N GLN A 59 9.42 20.24 -5.71
CA GLN A 59 9.55 21.01 -4.46
C GLN A 59 10.47 20.29 -3.48
N GLN A 60 10.29 18.99 -3.28
CA GLN A 60 11.08 18.22 -2.35
C GLN A 60 12.55 18.12 -2.78
N TYR A 61 12.82 18.01 -4.08
CA TYR A 61 14.19 18.07 -4.60
C TYR A 61 14.88 19.40 -4.27
N LYS A 62 14.16 20.53 -4.39
CA LYS A 62 14.67 21.85 -3.99
C LYS A 62 14.91 21.95 -2.49
N ILE A 63 13.97 21.47 -1.66
CA ILE A 63 14.11 21.44 -0.20
C ILE A 63 15.32 20.62 0.22
N GLN A 64 15.55 19.48 -0.44
CA GLN A 64 16.73 18.63 -0.23
C GLN A 64 18.02 19.16 -0.87
N LYS A 65 17.99 20.32 -1.53
CA LYS A 65 19.12 20.96 -2.21
C LYS A 65 19.77 20.04 -3.26
N GLY A 66 18.98 19.21 -3.94
CA GLY A 66 19.48 18.25 -4.91
C GLY A 66 20.33 17.13 -4.34
N LEU A 67 20.25 16.87 -3.02
CA LEU A 67 21.00 15.81 -2.35
C LEU A 67 20.10 14.61 -2.03
N CYS A 68 20.66 13.42 -2.10
CA CYS A 68 20.02 12.21 -1.59
C CYS A 68 19.73 12.35 -0.09
N ALA A 69 18.52 11.97 0.33
CA ALA A 69 18.16 11.98 1.74
C ALA A 69 18.82 10.87 2.58
N ILE A 70 19.54 9.93 1.96
CA ILE A 70 20.24 8.82 2.61
C ILE A 70 21.75 9.09 2.60
N CYS A 71 22.40 9.02 1.43
CA CYS A 71 23.86 9.17 1.34
C CYS A 71 24.35 10.61 1.29
N ARG A 72 23.45 11.60 1.23
CA ARG A 72 23.75 13.04 1.14
C ARG A 72 24.56 13.46 -0.09
N GLN A 73 24.79 12.56 -1.04
CA GLN A 73 25.46 12.87 -2.31
C GLN A 73 24.53 13.63 -3.26
N PRO A 74 25.07 14.47 -4.16
CA PRO A 74 24.31 15.10 -5.24
C PRO A 74 23.62 14.06 -6.11
N ILE A 75 22.39 14.35 -6.53
CA ILE A 75 21.59 13.49 -7.40
C ILE A 75 20.92 14.31 -8.48
N GLU A 76 20.79 13.77 -9.68
CA GLU A 76 20.01 14.42 -10.72
C GLU A 76 18.51 14.29 -10.47
N PHE A 77 17.76 15.36 -10.73
CA PHE A 77 16.30 15.35 -10.58
C PHE A 77 15.63 14.21 -11.39
N LYS A 78 16.06 14.01 -12.64
CA LYS A 78 15.48 13.01 -13.55
C LYS A 78 15.75 11.57 -13.07
N GLY A 79 16.97 11.30 -12.56
CA GLY A 79 17.39 10.00 -12.03
C GLY A 79 16.97 9.73 -10.58
N SER A 80 16.40 10.71 -9.89
CA SER A 80 15.99 10.56 -8.49
C SER A 80 14.65 9.83 -8.31
N HIS A 81 14.47 9.18 -7.15
CA HIS A 81 13.26 8.44 -6.81
C HIS A 81 12.56 9.05 -5.60
N ILE A 82 11.23 8.92 -5.55
CA ILE A 82 10.46 9.16 -4.33
C ILE A 82 10.51 7.87 -3.49
N ASP A 83 11.10 7.95 -2.31
CA ASP A 83 11.22 6.85 -1.34
C ASP A 83 10.35 7.12 -0.11
N HIS A 84 9.78 6.06 0.46
CA HIS A 84 9.11 6.10 1.74
C HIS A 84 10.10 5.79 2.88
N LYS A 85 10.28 6.68 3.85
CA LYS A 85 11.09 6.43 5.06
C LYS A 85 10.61 5.17 5.77
N GLN A 86 9.30 5.06 5.94
CA GLN A 86 8.58 3.87 6.39
C GLN A 86 8.13 3.04 5.19
N PRO A 87 8.54 1.76 5.08
CA PRO A 87 8.18 0.93 3.95
C PRO A 87 6.66 0.84 3.76
N LEU A 88 6.21 1.11 2.52
CA LEU A 88 4.80 1.08 2.15
C LEU A 88 4.11 -0.25 2.47
N SER A 89 4.83 -1.37 2.35
CA SER A 89 4.31 -2.71 2.65
C SER A 89 4.05 -2.96 4.14
N LYS A 90 4.60 -2.13 5.04
CA LYS A 90 4.43 -2.25 6.50
C LYS A 90 3.57 -1.11 7.07
N TYR A 91 3.60 0.05 6.43
CA TYR A 91 2.89 1.26 6.87
C TYR A 91 2.05 1.83 5.72
N PRO A 92 1.04 1.09 5.24
CA PRO A 92 0.17 1.50 4.13
C PRO A 92 -0.48 2.87 4.34
N GLN A 93 -0.88 3.18 5.57
CA GLN A 93 -1.50 4.45 5.96
C GLN A 93 -0.58 5.67 5.77
N LEU A 94 0.73 5.47 5.57
CA LEU A 94 1.71 6.54 5.34
C LEU A 94 2.09 6.69 3.86
N ALA A 95 1.32 6.10 2.93
CA ALA A 95 1.65 6.05 1.51
C ALA A 95 1.85 7.42 0.87
N LEU A 96 1.03 8.39 1.27
CA LEU A 96 1.03 9.76 0.75
C LEU A 96 1.35 10.81 1.82
N GLU A 97 1.70 10.39 3.04
CA GLU A 97 2.10 11.31 4.12
C GLU A 97 3.40 12.04 3.73
N PRO A 98 3.38 13.37 3.51
CA PRO A 98 4.56 14.09 3.03
C PRO A 98 5.79 13.93 3.91
N LYS A 99 5.61 13.81 5.24
CA LYS A 99 6.71 13.59 6.18
C LYS A 99 7.36 12.21 6.03
N ASN A 100 6.63 11.24 5.49
CA ASN A 100 7.12 9.90 5.20
C ASN A 100 7.85 9.82 3.85
N LEU A 101 7.68 10.80 2.97
CA LEU A 101 8.28 10.80 1.64
C LEU A 101 9.61 11.58 1.60
N ARG A 102 10.54 11.12 0.78
CA ARG A 102 11.84 11.77 0.53
C ARG A 102 12.36 11.46 -0.87
N ILE A 103 13.35 12.20 -1.33
CA ILE A 103 14.03 11.94 -2.61
C ILE A 103 15.36 11.21 -2.37
N THR A 104 15.61 10.13 -3.11
CA THR A 104 16.84 9.30 -2.99
C THR A 104 17.49 9.04 -4.36
N CYS A 105 18.78 8.69 -4.35
CA CYS A 105 19.43 8.12 -5.54
C CYS A 105 18.89 6.70 -5.82
N PRO A 106 19.07 6.17 -7.04
CA PRO A 106 18.72 4.79 -7.37
C PRO A 106 19.38 3.78 -6.43
N ASP A 107 20.68 3.93 -6.15
CA ASP A 107 21.44 2.95 -5.36
C ASP A 107 20.92 2.84 -3.92
N CYS A 108 20.70 3.98 -3.26
CA CYS A 108 20.16 3.99 -1.90
C CYS A 108 18.71 3.48 -1.85
N ASN A 109 17.90 3.81 -2.88
CA ASN A 109 16.52 3.34 -2.95
C ASN A 109 16.46 1.80 -3.06
N VAL A 110 17.28 1.23 -3.95
CA VAL A 110 17.37 -0.23 -4.14
C VAL A 110 17.96 -0.91 -2.91
N SER A 111 19.06 -0.38 -2.37
CA SER A 111 19.75 -0.95 -1.20
C SER A 111 18.90 -0.94 0.06
N LYS A 112 17.98 0.02 0.22
CA LYS A 112 17.06 0.07 1.36
C LYS A 112 16.04 -1.07 1.32
N GLY A 113 15.42 -1.32 0.17
CA GLY A 113 14.31 -2.27 0.04
C GLY A 113 13.18 -2.00 1.05
N SER A 114 12.78 -3.01 1.81
CA SER A 114 11.76 -2.95 2.86
C SER A 114 12.32 -2.69 4.27
N LYS A 115 13.61 -2.30 4.37
CA LYS A 115 14.25 -2.00 5.66
C LYS A 115 13.79 -0.63 6.18
N TYR A 116 13.60 -0.56 7.49
CA TYR A 116 13.31 0.68 8.21
C TYR A 116 14.58 1.53 8.23
N THR A 117 14.50 2.82 7.86
CA THR A 117 15.61 3.75 8.13
C THR A 117 15.32 4.53 9.41
N ASN A 118 15.90 4.10 10.52
CA ASN A 118 15.95 4.89 11.75
C ASN A 118 17.00 5.98 11.54
N TYR A 119 16.58 7.22 11.30
CA TYR A 119 17.44 8.37 11.48
C TYR A 119 16.95 9.11 12.71
N ASN A 120 17.68 8.98 13.82
CA ASN A 120 17.68 10.00 14.86
C ASN A 120 18.16 11.29 14.19
N LEU A 121 17.28 12.28 14.10
CA LEU A 121 17.65 13.64 13.70
C LEU A 121 18.34 14.27 14.91
N GLY A 122 19.67 14.23 14.92
CA GLY A 122 20.50 15.18 15.66
C GLY A 122 20.61 16.49 14.89
#